data_AF-A0AB35RZN9-F1
#
_entry.id   AF-A0AB35RZN9-F1
#
_cell.length_a   1.000
_cell.length_b   1.000
_cell.length_c   1.000
_cell.angle_alpha   90.00
_cell.angle_beta   90.00
_cell.angle_gamma   90.00
#
_symmetry.space_group_name_H-M   'P 1'
#
loop_
_entity.id
_entity.type
_entity.pdbx_description
1 polymer ?
#
loop_
_entity_poly.entity_id
_entity_poly.type
_entity_poly.pdbx_seq_one_letter_code
_entity_poly.pdbx_strand_id
1 'polypeptide(L)'
;MVNKTELNILKLLASREDVNWTWYNLDRAMTSRKMEGVGNVARLVDNLCKAGLVYTVPSGNPSGMDYYRVSESGHLFLKSVKEEYQADLQ
;
A
#
# COMPACT_ATOMS: atom_id res chain seq x y z
N MET A 1 9.68 -11.25 0.07
CA MET A 1 8.99 -11.21 1.38
C MET A 1 8.64 -9.76 1.66
N VAL A 2 7.38 -9.46 1.97
CA VAL A 2 6.91 -8.11 2.29
C VAL A 2 7.39 -7.75 3.70
N ASN A 3 8.10 -6.63 3.85
CA ASN A 3 8.55 -6.20 5.17
C ASN A 3 7.45 -5.44 5.95
N LYS A 4 7.70 -5.14 7.23
CA LYS A 4 6.73 -4.45 8.11
C LYS A 4 6.30 -3.09 7.55
N THR A 5 7.22 -2.31 6.98
CA THR A 5 6.92 -1.00 6.40
C THR A 5 6.01 -1.13 5.18
N GLU A 6 6.33 -2.05 4.27
CA GLU A 6 5.54 -2.36 3.07
C GLU A 6 4.15 -2.89 3.44
N LEU A 7 4.06 -3.76 4.47
CA LEU A 7 2.78 -4.24 4.99
C LEU A 7 1.91 -3.10 5.54
N ASN A 8 2.51 -2.14 6.25
CA ASN A 8 1.76 -0.98 6.76
C ASN A 8 1.30 -0.06 5.63
N ILE A 9 2.10 0.10 4.56
CA ILE A 9 1.69 0.82 3.34
C ILE A 9 0.52 0.10 2.67
N LEU A 10 0.59 -1.23 2.51
CA LEU A 10 -0.48 -2.04 1.94
C LEU A 10 -1.79 -1.90 2.74
N LYS A 11 -1.71 -1.93 4.07
CA LYS A 11 -2.87 -1.66 4.96
C LYS A 11 -3.44 -0.25 4.77
N LEU A 12 -2.58 0.75 4.59
CA LEU A 12 -3.01 2.13 4.37
C LEU A 12 -3.73 2.28 3.02
N LEU A 13 -3.16 1.73 1.94
CA LEU A 13 -3.80 1.70 0.63
C LEU A 13 -5.19 1.04 0.68
N ALA A 14 -5.30 -0.11 1.37
CA ALA A 14 -6.56 -0.83 1.55
C ALA A 14 -7.59 -0.12 2.45
N SER A 15 -7.19 0.89 3.23
CA SER A 15 -8.08 1.53 4.20
C SER A 15 -9.10 2.50 3.59
N ARG A 16 -8.89 2.90 2.33
CA ARG A 16 -9.71 3.89 1.61
C ARG A 16 -9.71 3.59 0.12
N GLU A 17 -10.72 2.87 -0.35
CA GLU A 17 -10.91 2.55 -1.77
C GLU A 17 -11.45 3.72 -2.60
N ASP A 18 -11.94 4.78 -1.97
CA ASP A 18 -12.44 5.98 -2.64
C ASP A 18 -11.33 7.02 -2.89
N VAL A 19 -10.10 6.76 -2.43
CA VAL A 19 -8.95 7.66 -2.61
C VAL A 19 -8.05 7.13 -3.73
N ASN A 20 -7.75 8.00 -4.69
CA ASN A 20 -6.67 7.75 -5.66
C ASN A 20 -5.32 8.06 -4.99
N TRP A 21 -4.70 7.04 -4.42
CA TRP A 21 -3.42 7.15 -3.71
C TRP A 21 -2.25 7.36 -4.68
N THR A 22 -1.92 8.61 -4.96
CA THR A 22 -0.64 8.97 -5.61
C THR A 22 0.53 8.77 -4.65
N TRP A 23 1.77 8.74 -5.15
CA TRP A 23 2.95 8.75 -4.28
C TRP A 23 2.94 9.93 -3.30
N TYR A 24 2.47 11.09 -3.74
CA TYR A 24 2.50 12.34 -2.98
C TYR A 24 1.52 12.32 -1.80
N ASN A 25 0.24 12.04 -2.05
CA ASN A 25 -0.76 12.01 -0.99
C ASN A 25 -0.57 10.82 -0.03
N LEU A 26 0.00 9.71 -0.52
CA LEU A 26 0.38 8.57 0.31
C LEU A 26 1.54 8.92 1.26
N ASP A 27 2.60 9.58 0.76
CA ASP A 27 3.73 10.04 1.58
C ASP A 27 3.30 11.05 2.66
N ARG A 28 2.39 11.96 2.30
CA ARG A 28 1.74 12.89 3.24
C ARG A 28 0.96 12.15 4.32
N ALA A 29 0.14 11.17 3.94
CA ALA A 29 -0.64 10.37 4.89
C ALA A 29 0.28 9.56 5.83
N MET A 30 1.37 8.99 5.30
CA MET A 30 2.39 8.30 6.10
C MET A 30 3.07 9.25 7.09
N THR A 31 3.43 10.46 6.66
CA THR A 31 4.01 11.51 7.52
C THR A 31 3.07 11.85 8.67
N SER A 32 1.80 12.12 8.39
CA SER A 32 0.80 12.45 9.42
C SER A 32 0.59 11.32 10.42
N ARG A 33 0.78 10.07 10.01
CA ARG A 33 0.65 8.87 10.85
C ARG A 33 1.97 8.44 11.51
N LYS A 34 3.05 9.21 11.33
CA LYS A 34 4.42 8.88 11.81
C LYS A 34 4.87 7.48 11.38
N MET A 35 4.52 7.08 10.16
CA MET A 35 4.91 5.80 9.59
C MET A 35 6.37 5.83 9.14
N GLU A 36 7.06 4.69 9.25
CA GLU A 36 8.38 4.51 8.63
C GLU A 36 8.29 4.55 7.10
N GLY A 37 9.40 4.88 6.44
CA GLY A 37 9.49 4.84 4.96
C GLY A 37 9.01 6.11 4.23
N VAL A 38 8.67 7.18 4.96
CA VAL A 38 8.46 8.52 4.39
C VAL A 38 9.67 8.93 3.53
N GLY A 39 9.41 9.57 2.40
CA GLY A 39 10.40 9.93 1.38
C GLY A 39 10.83 8.77 0.47
N ASN A 40 10.48 7.52 0.79
CA ASN A 40 10.83 6.33 0.02
C ASN A 40 9.60 5.58 -0.56
N VAL A 41 8.43 6.22 -0.55
CA VAL A 41 7.14 5.59 -0.85
C VAL A 41 7.10 4.97 -2.24
N ALA A 42 7.57 5.67 -3.27
CA ALA A 42 7.56 5.13 -4.64
C ALA A 42 8.35 3.81 -4.74
N ARG A 43 9.51 3.72 -4.10
CA ARG A 43 10.33 2.50 -4.06
C ARG A 43 9.66 1.37 -3.28
N LEU A 44 9.04 1.70 -2.15
CA LEU A 44 8.35 0.70 -1.31
C LEU A 44 7.08 0.17 -1.99
N VAL A 45 6.36 1.03 -2.70
CA VAL A 45 5.19 0.61 -3.49
C VAL A 45 5.63 -0.20 -4.72
N ASP A 46 6.74 0.14 -5.38
CA ASP A 46 7.29 -0.66 -6.48
C ASP A 46 7.61 -2.11 -6.03
N ASN A 47 8.15 -2.28 -4.81
CA ASN A 47 8.33 -3.62 -4.23
C ASN A 47 7.00 -4.37 -4.04
N LEU A 48 5.95 -3.68 -3.60
CA LEU A 48 4.60 -4.26 -3.49
C LEU A 48 4.00 -4.59 -4.86
N CYS A 49 4.28 -3.79 -5.88
CA CYS A 49 3.89 -4.08 -7.27
C CYS A 49 4.60 -5.32 -7.81
N LYS A 50 5.91 -5.43 -7.58
CA LYS A 50 6.71 -6.62 -7.93
C LYS A 50 6.24 -7.88 -7.19
N ALA A 51 5.74 -7.72 -5.98
CA ALA A 51 5.11 -8.80 -5.21
C ALA A 51 3.68 -9.14 -5.68
N GLY A 52 3.13 -8.41 -6.66
CA GLY A 52 1.78 -8.60 -7.15
C GLY A 52 0.68 -8.21 -6.14
N LEU A 53 0.98 -7.34 -5.16
CA LEU A 53 0.02 -6.96 -4.11
C LEU A 53 -0.63 -5.60 -4.39
N VAL A 54 0.06 -4.74 -5.14
CA VAL A 54 -0.42 -3.42 -5.56
C VAL A 54 -0.25 -3.32 -7.07
N TYR A 55 -1.06 -2.49 -7.73
CA TYR A 55 -0.85 -2.10 -9.10
C TYR A 55 -0.98 -0.58 -9.25
N THR A 56 -0.29 -0.06 -10.25
CA THR A 56 -0.35 1.35 -10.64
C THR A 56 -1.45 1.54 -11.69
N VAL A 57 -2.30 2.53 -11.48
CA VAL A 57 -3.34 2.94 -12.42
C VAL A 57 -2.89 4.24 -13.07
N PRO A 58 -2.74 4.27 -14.40
CA PRO A 58 -2.42 5.48 -15.13
C PRO A 58 -3.47 6.57 -14.88
N SER A 59 -3.03 7.80 -14.67
CA SER A 59 -3.95 8.95 -14.49
C SER A 59 -4.80 9.25 -15.73
N GLY A 60 -4.36 8.77 -16.89
CA GLY A 60 -5.03 8.98 -18.18
C GLY A 60 -4.88 10.40 -18.75
N ASN A 61 -4.15 11.28 -18.07
CA ASN A 61 -3.84 12.63 -18.55
C ASN A 61 -2.34 12.95 -18.39
N PRO A 62 -1.75 13.79 -19.26
CA PRO A 62 -0.29 14.03 -19.24
C PRO A 62 0.23 14.72 -17.97
N SER A 63 -0.64 15.44 -17.26
CA SER A 63 -0.27 16.27 -16.10
C SER A 63 -0.66 15.66 -14.75
N GLY A 64 -1.42 14.57 -14.73
CA GLY A 64 -1.90 13.93 -13.51
C GLY A 64 -0.99 12.79 -13.09
N MET A 65 -0.88 12.62 -11.78
CA MET A 65 -0.07 11.56 -11.19
C MET A 65 -0.83 10.24 -11.24
N ASP A 66 -0.13 9.19 -11.68
CA ASP A 66 -0.59 7.82 -11.49
C ASP A 66 -0.86 7.53 -10.01
N TYR A 67 -1.75 6.59 -9.76
CA TYR A 67 -2.16 6.22 -8.41
C TYR A 67 -2.15 4.72 -8.20
N TYR A 68 -2.12 4.32 -6.95
CA TYR A 68 -1.96 2.94 -6.53
C TYR A 68 -3.29 2.35 -6.09
N ARG A 69 -3.47 1.06 -6.40
CA ARG A 69 -4.61 0.26 -6.00
C ARG A 69 -4.15 -1.09 -5.48
N VAL A 70 -4.81 -1.56 -4.42
CA VAL A 70 -4.54 -2.90 -3.90
C VAL A 70 -5.13 -3.92 -4.88
N SER A 71 -4.34 -4.92 -5.23
CA SER A 71 -4.79 -6.05 -6.05
C SER A 71 -5.64 -7.03 -5.23
N GLU A 72 -6.33 -7.94 -5.89
CA GLU A 72 -7.05 -9.03 -5.22
C GLU A 72 -6.11 -9.86 -4.32
N SER A 73 -4.93 -10.25 -4.84
CA SER A 73 -3.86 -10.92 -4.07
C SER A 73 -3.40 -10.10 -2.86
N GLY A 74 -3.36 -8.77 -2.99
CA GLY A 74 -3.09 -7.85 -1.88
C GLY A 74 -4.14 -7.94 -0.77
N HIS A 75 -5.42 -7.97 -1.12
CA HIS A 75 -6.51 -8.12 -0.14
C HIS A 75 -6.51 -9.51 0.50
N LEU A 76 -6.27 -10.57 -0.26
CA LEU A 76 -6.14 -11.94 0.26
C LEU A 76 -4.96 -12.06 1.23
N PHE A 77 -3.81 -11.48 0.90
CA PHE A 77 -2.65 -11.44 1.78
C PHE A 77 -2.93 -10.67 3.08
N LEU A 78 -3.62 -9.53 3.02
CA LEU A 78 -4.02 -8.80 4.23
C LEU A 78 -4.98 -9.62 5.12
N LYS A 79 -5.84 -10.46 4.53
CA LYS A 79 -6.73 -11.36 5.26
C LYS A 79 -5.94 -12.46 5.96
N SER A 80 -5.01 -13.12 5.27
CA SER A 80 -4.20 -14.20 5.86
C SER A 80 -3.34 -13.70 7.03
N VAL A 81 -2.74 -12.51 6.92
CA VAL A 81 -1.96 -11.90 8.01
C VAL A 81 -2.84 -11.58 9.23
N LYS A 82 -4.11 -11.20 9.04
CA LYS A 82 -5.04 -11.00 10.16
C LYS A 82 -5.39 -12.31 10.84
N GLU A 83 -5.62 -13.37 10.07
CA GLU A 83 -5.97 -14.70 10.58
C GLU A 83 -4.81 -15.31 11.36
N GLU A 84 -3.57 -15.20 10.86
CA GLU A 84 -2.35 -15.62 11.56
C GLU A 84 -2.19 -14.91 12.92
N TYR A 85 -2.39 -13.58 12.96
CA TYR A 85 -2.31 -12.80 14.21
C TYR A 85 -3.43 -13.14 15.21
N GLN A 86 -4.57 -13.67 14.76
CA GLN A 86 -5.64 -14.14 15.66
C GLN A 86 -5.36 -15.56 16.18
N ALA A 87 -4.73 -16.42 15.37
CA ALA A 87 -4.33 -17.76 15.78
C ALA A 87 -3.22 -17.75 16.85
N ASP A 88 -2.28 -16.80 16.78
CA ASP A 88 -1.19 -16.65 17.76
C ASP A 88 -1.65 -16.12 19.13
N LEU A 89 -2.90 -15.66 19.25
CA LEU A 89 -3.49 -15.13 20.49
C LEU A 89 -4.40 -16.13 21.22
N GLN A 90 -4.57 -17.34 20.67
CA GLN A 90 -5.37 -18.45 21.25
C GLN A 90 -4.47 -19.50 21.89
#